data_AF-A0ABD1SPD8-F1
#
_entry.id   AF-A0ABD1SPD8-F1
#
_cell.length_a   1.000
_cell.length_b   1.000
_cell.length_c   1.000
_cell.angle_alpha   90.00
_cell.angle_beta   90.00
_cell.angle_gamma   90.00
#
_symmetry.space_group_name_H-M   'P 1'
#
loop_
_entity.id
_entity.type
_entity.pdbx_description
1 polymer ?
#
loop_
_entity_poly.entity_id
_entity_poly.type
_entity_poly.pdbx_seq_one_letter_code
_entity_poly.pdbx_strand_id
1 'polypeptide(L)'
;MGQKGRPIHLGAGVMPASFKVLHDPVKNYETIIADFGECAIGRVAPIDLGFWWIILLCAYTKSTGDTSLAELPECQRGIRLILTLCLSEAFDTFPTLLCADGCCMIDRRMGVYEYPIEIQALFFMALRCALYLLKNDDEGKECADRISKRLHALSYHMRSFFWLDIKQLNDIYRYKTE
;
A
#
# COMPACT_ATOMS: atom_id res chain seq x y z
N MET A 1 26.73 -22.58 18.59
CA MET A 1 27.10 -21.32 17.90
C MET A 1 26.17 -21.17 16.70
N GLY A 2 24.97 -20.60 16.91
CA GLY A 2 23.97 -20.46 15.85
C GLY A 2 24.37 -19.34 14.89
N GLN A 3 24.44 -19.64 13.60
CA GLN A 3 24.62 -18.62 12.56
C GLN A 3 23.47 -17.60 12.67
N LYS A 4 23.79 -16.37 13.08
CA LYS A 4 22.88 -15.22 12.88
C LYS A 4 22.71 -15.07 11.37
N GLY A 5 21.58 -15.51 10.84
CA GLY A 5 21.19 -15.23 9.46
C GLY A 5 21.30 -13.73 9.20
N ARG A 6 21.79 -13.35 8.01
CA ARG A 6 21.87 -11.94 7.61
C ARG A 6 20.48 -11.30 7.74
N PRO A 7 20.36 -10.07 8.26
CA PRO A 7 19.07 -9.39 8.29
C PRO A 7 18.57 -9.22 6.86
N ILE A 8 17.34 -9.68 6.59
CA ILE A 8 16.64 -9.34 5.36
C ILE A 8 16.34 -7.84 5.44
N HIS A 9 16.85 -7.06 4.49
CA HIS A 9 16.55 -5.65 4.41
C HIS A 9 15.20 -5.46 3.70
N LEU A 10 14.26 -4.81 4.38
CA LEU A 10 12.95 -4.48 3.81
C LEU A 10 13.08 -3.40 2.72
N GLY A 11 12.11 -3.34 1.82
CA GLY A 11 12.05 -2.29 0.80
C GLY A 11 11.95 -0.90 1.44
N ALA A 12 12.62 0.10 0.85
CA ALA A 12 12.74 1.43 1.44
C ALA A 12 11.41 2.20 1.60
N GLY A 13 10.34 1.77 0.92
CA GLY A 13 8.99 2.35 1.03
C GLY A 13 8.05 1.62 1.99
N VAL A 14 8.52 0.61 2.73
CA VAL A 14 7.67 -0.13 3.67
C VAL A 14 7.36 0.77 4.86
N MET A 15 6.07 0.91 5.18
CA MET A 15 5.60 1.64 6.36
C MET A 15 5.49 0.70 7.56
N PRO A 16 5.82 1.16 8.78
CA PRO A 16 5.77 0.33 9.97
C PRO A 16 4.32 0.02 10.38
N ALA A 17 4.10 -1.21 10.88
CA ALA A 17 2.86 -1.71 11.45
C ALA A 17 2.39 -0.86 12.63
N SER A 18 3.33 -0.55 13.52
CA SER A 18 3.09 0.22 14.72
C SER A 18 4.36 0.93 15.16
N PHE A 19 4.22 1.83 16.13
CA PHE A 19 5.36 2.41 16.82
C PHE A 19 5.01 2.59 18.29
N LYS A 20 6.05 2.66 19.13
CA LYS A 20 5.94 3.01 20.55
C LYS A 20 6.99 4.02 20.93
N VAL A 21 6.67 4.84 21.94
CA VAL A 21 7.61 5.78 22.55
C VAL A 21 8.19 5.12 23.80
N LEU A 22 9.51 5.00 23.86
CA LEU A 22 10.22 4.62 25.07
C LEU A 22 10.75 5.87 25.77
N HIS A 23 10.39 6.02 27.04
CA HIS A 23 10.91 7.08 27.90
C HIS A 23 12.07 6.53 28.74
N ASP A 24 13.24 7.15 28.61
CA ASP A 24 14.38 6.90 29.51
C ASP A 24 14.33 7.89 30.69
N PRO A 25 13.92 7.45 31.90
CA PRO A 25 13.76 8.34 33.05
C PRO A 25 15.09 8.89 33.58
N VAL A 26 16.21 8.28 33.23
CA VAL A 26 17.55 8.72 33.67
C VAL A 26 18.09 9.80 32.73
N LYS A 27 17.89 9.63 31.42
CA LYS A 27 18.35 10.60 30.41
C LYS A 27 17.32 11.69 30.10
N ASN A 28 16.08 11.54 30.58
CA ASN A 28 14.94 12.37 30.24
C ASN A 28 14.79 12.55 28.72
N TYR A 29 14.95 11.45 27.98
CA TYR A 29 14.93 11.44 26.51
C TYR A 29 13.95 10.38 26.02
N GLU A 30 13.20 10.73 24.97
CA GLU A 30 12.21 9.87 24.34
C GLU A 30 12.74 9.30 23.03
N THR A 31 12.55 7.99 22.83
CA THR A 31 12.96 7.31 21.59
C THR A 31 11.75 6.62 20.97
N ILE A 32 11.56 6.80 19.66
CA ILE A 32 10.52 6.13 18.89
C ILE A 32 11.09 4.81 18.37
N ILE A 33 10.38 3.72 18.63
CA ILE A 33 10.68 2.39 18.08
C ILE A 33 9.52 1.98 17.19
N ALA A 34 9.82 1.74 15.91
CA ALA A 34 8.90 1.20 14.93
C ALA A 34 8.96 -0.34 14.89
N ASP A 35 7.84 -0.97 14.55
CA ASP A 35 7.72 -2.40 14.26
C ASP A 35 7.23 -2.55 12.82
N PHE A 36 8.02 -3.16 11.94
CA PHE A 36 7.67 -3.38 10.53
C PHE A 36 7.07 -4.77 10.28
N GLY A 37 6.68 -5.48 11.32
CA GLY A 37 6.14 -6.84 11.26
C GLY A 37 7.12 -7.89 11.80
N GLU A 38 8.34 -7.51 12.16
CA GLU A 38 9.31 -8.40 12.83
C GLU A 38 8.84 -8.84 14.22
N CYS A 39 8.04 -8.03 14.90
CA CYS A 39 7.41 -8.41 16.18
C CYS A 39 5.97 -8.92 16.00
N ALA A 40 5.39 -8.83 14.80
CA ALA A 40 4.05 -9.31 14.52
C ALA A 40 3.97 -10.85 14.54
N ILE A 41 2.86 -11.36 15.07
CA ILE A 41 2.58 -12.80 15.09
C ILE A 41 2.41 -13.27 13.64
N GLY A 42 3.30 -14.16 13.18
CA GLY A 42 3.26 -14.67 11.80
C GLY A 42 4.11 -13.88 10.79
N ARG A 43 4.79 -12.79 11.21
CA ARG A 43 5.67 -11.96 10.37
C ARG A 43 4.99 -11.47 9.09
N VAL A 44 3.78 -10.96 9.23
CA VAL A 44 3.03 -10.46 8.08
C VAL A 44 3.44 -9.02 7.77
N ALA A 45 3.61 -8.72 6.48
CA ALA A 45 3.91 -7.37 6.01
C ALA A 45 2.59 -6.60 5.79
N PRO A 46 2.34 -5.51 6.52
CA PRO A 46 1.12 -4.72 6.36
C PRO A 46 1.23 -3.79 5.15
N ILE A 47 0.59 -4.16 4.04
CA ILE A 47 0.69 -3.43 2.77
C ILE A 47 -0.20 -2.18 2.79
N ASP A 48 -1.32 -2.25 3.51
CA ASP A 48 -2.33 -1.21 3.64
C ASP A 48 -1.82 0.10 4.25
N LEU A 49 -0.82 0.05 5.12
CA LEU A 49 -0.32 1.22 5.85
C LEU A 49 0.33 2.28 4.96
N GLY A 50 1.01 1.84 3.89
CA GLY A 50 1.52 2.76 2.86
C GLY A 50 0.37 3.51 2.17
N PHE A 51 -0.72 2.81 1.88
CA PHE A 51 -1.91 3.41 1.26
C PHE A 51 -2.62 4.35 2.21
N TRP A 52 -2.83 3.94 3.46
CA TRP A 52 -3.41 4.80 4.50
C TRP A 52 -2.60 6.07 4.73
N TRP A 53 -1.27 5.99 4.72
CA TRP A 53 -0.43 7.18 4.86
C TRP A 53 -0.62 8.18 3.71
N ILE A 54 -0.66 7.72 2.46
CA ILE A 54 -0.92 8.59 1.29
C ILE A 54 -2.34 9.19 1.35
N ILE A 55 -3.33 8.37 1.69
CA ILE A 55 -4.73 8.79 1.80
C ILE A 55 -4.89 9.83 2.92
N LEU A 56 -4.25 9.63 4.06
CA LEU A 56 -4.31 10.54 5.20
C LEU A 56 -3.60 11.87 4.89
N LEU A 57 -2.46 11.83 4.20
CA LEU A 57 -1.80 13.05 3.71
C LEU A 57 -2.71 13.83 2.75
N CYS A 58 -3.40 13.14 1.85
CA CYS A 58 -4.38 13.75 0.94
C CYS A 58 -5.58 14.34 1.69
N ALA A 59 -6.07 13.64 2.71
CA ALA A 59 -7.16 14.13 3.55
C ALA A 59 -6.74 15.38 4.34
N TYR A 60 -5.52 15.38 4.88
CA TYR A 60 -4.95 16.54 5.57
C TYR A 60 -4.92 17.77 4.65
N THR A 61 -4.29 17.67 3.48
CA THR A 61 -4.16 18.82 2.57
C THR A 61 -5.51 19.33 2.08
N LYS A 62 -6.49 18.44 1.86
CA LYS A 62 -7.85 18.84 1.51
C LYS A 62 -8.61 19.50 2.65
N SER A 63 -8.41 19.03 3.89
CA SER A 63 -9.10 19.55 5.07
C SER A 63 -8.55 20.91 5.50
N THR A 64 -7.23 21.08 5.46
CA THR A 64 -6.55 22.31 5.89
C THR A 64 -6.38 23.33 4.77
N GLY A 65 -6.37 22.88 3.51
CA GLY A 65 -5.94 23.70 2.36
C GLY A 65 -4.43 23.92 2.29
N ASP A 66 -3.66 23.40 3.25
CA ASP A 66 -2.21 23.54 3.33
C ASP A 66 -1.51 22.42 2.54
N THR A 67 -0.87 22.77 1.43
CA THR A 67 -0.08 21.85 0.60
C THR A 67 1.39 21.78 1.00
N SER A 68 1.86 22.66 1.89
CA SER A 68 3.28 22.79 2.21
C SER A 68 3.89 21.49 2.75
N LEU A 69 3.15 20.77 3.60
CA LEU A 69 3.55 19.46 4.12
C LEU A 69 3.76 18.43 3.00
N ALA A 70 2.80 18.31 2.08
CA ALA A 70 2.88 17.37 0.97
C ALA A 70 4.00 17.73 -0.01
N GLU A 71 4.31 19.03 -0.14
CA GLU A 71 5.37 19.53 -1.01
C GLU A 71 6.78 19.36 -0.43
N LEU A 72 6.94 18.98 0.84
CA LEU A 72 8.27 18.72 1.40
C LEU A 72 9.00 17.62 0.59
N PRO A 73 10.31 17.76 0.32
CA PRO A 73 11.09 16.76 -0.40
C PRO A 73 10.99 15.36 0.20
N GLU A 74 10.91 15.27 1.53
CA GLU A 74 10.78 14.03 2.30
C GLU A 74 9.42 13.36 2.06
N CYS A 75 8.33 14.13 2.06
CA CYS A 75 6.99 13.62 1.77
C CYS A 75 6.88 13.17 0.30
N GLN A 76 7.38 13.96 -0.64
CA GLN A 76 7.44 13.60 -2.06
C GLN A 76 8.23 12.31 -2.29
N ARG A 77 9.39 12.16 -1.63
CA ARG A 77 10.17 10.92 -1.64
C ARG A 77 9.39 9.76 -1.03
N GLY A 78 8.72 9.96 0.11
CA GLY A 78 7.90 8.95 0.77
C GLY A 78 6.79 8.40 -0.12
N ILE A 79 6.03 9.28 -0.77
CA ILE A 79 4.99 8.91 -1.75
C ILE A 79 5.61 8.05 -2.87
N ARG A 80 6.72 8.50 -3.47
CA ARG A 80 7.38 7.76 -4.56
C ARG A 80 7.91 6.40 -4.14
N LEU A 81 8.47 6.27 -2.94
CA LEU A 81 8.98 5.01 -2.41
C LEU A 81 7.85 3.99 -2.21
N ILE A 82 6.73 4.41 -1.61
CA ILE A 82 5.53 3.55 -1.44
C ILE A 82 5.01 3.10 -2.81
N LEU A 83 4.84 4.04 -3.75
CA LEU A 83 4.33 3.73 -5.09
C LEU A 83 5.27 2.83 -5.88
N THR A 84 6.59 2.98 -5.72
CA THR A 84 7.58 2.15 -6.41
C THR A 84 7.45 0.69 -6.00
N LEU A 85 7.16 0.40 -4.73
CA LEU A 85 6.93 -0.96 -4.25
C LEU A 85 5.67 -1.58 -4.86
N CYS A 86 4.61 -0.80 -5.05
CA CYS A 86 3.32 -1.32 -5.54
C CYS A 86 3.20 -1.31 -7.08
N LEU A 87 4.00 -0.49 -7.76
CA LEU A 87 4.04 -0.36 -9.22
C LEU A 87 5.25 -1.04 -9.85
N SER A 88 6.06 -1.75 -9.07
CA SER A 88 7.18 -2.53 -9.60
C SER A 88 6.69 -3.58 -10.58
N GLU A 89 7.46 -3.81 -11.64
CA GLU A 89 7.21 -4.92 -12.55
C GLU A 89 7.39 -6.23 -11.80
N ALA A 90 6.41 -7.11 -11.92
CA ALA A 90 6.41 -8.45 -11.35
C ALA A 90 5.99 -9.43 -12.44
N PHE A 91 6.15 -10.73 -12.17
CA PHE A 91 5.62 -11.78 -13.05
C PHE A 91 4.08 -11.92 -12.98
N ASP A 92 3.42 -10.97 -12.34
CA ASP A 92 1.96 -10.92 -12.23
C ASP A 92 1.36 -10.51 -13.58
N THR A 93 0.35 -11.26 -14.01
CA THR A 93 -0.39 -10.99 -15.25
C THR A 93 -1.59 -10.08 -15.00
N PHE A 94 -1.92 -9.80 -13.75
CA PHE A 94 -3.04 -8.97 -13.34
C PHE A 94 -2.62 -7.55 -12.94
N PRO A 95 -3.48 -6.54 -13.13
CA PRO A 95 -3.19 -5.18 -12.68
C PRO A 95 -3.36 -4.98 -11.17
N THR A 96 -3.98 -5.95 -10.48
CA THR A 96 -4.14 -6.00 -9.02
C THR A 96 -2.82 -6.24 -8.32
N LEU A 97 -2.78 -5.95 -7.02
CA LEU A 97 -1.61 -6.15 -6.18
C LEU A 97 -1.67 -7.52 -5.51
N LEU A 98 -0.71 -8.39 -5.83
CA LEU A 98 -0.55 -9.70 -5.21
C LEU A 98 -0.15 -9.58 -3.72
N CYS A 99 -0.88 -10.28 -2.85
CA CYS A 99 -0.76 -10.17 -1.41
C CYS A 99 -0.64 -11.52 -0.71
N ALA A 100 0.10 -11.54 0.40
CA ALA A 100 0.06 -12.65 1.35
C ALA A 100 -1.21 -12.56 2.23
N ASP A 101 -1.57 -13.67 2.89
CA ASP A 101 -2.65 -13.66 3.90
C ASP A 101 -2.25 -12.77 5.08
N GLY A 102 -3.22 -12.11 5.71
CA GLY A 102 -2.95 -11.22 6.85
C GLY A 102 -2.40 -9.81 6.51
N CYS A 103 -2.42 -9.39 5.25
CA CYS A 103 -1.67 -8.21 4.76
C CYS A 103 -2.35 -6.84 4.94
N CYS A 104 -3.54 -6.81 5.54
CA CYS A 104 -4.37 -5.62 5.69
C CYS A 104 -4.90 -5.50 7.13
N MET A 105 -6.05 -4.86 7.35
CA MET A 105 -6.70 -4.80 8.67
C MET A 105 -6.88 -6.19 9.29
N ILE A 106 -7.17 -7.19 8.46
CA ILE A 106 -7.15 -8.59 8.87
C ILE A 106 -5.68 -9.02 8.88
N ASP A 107 -5.08 -9.09 10.06
CA ASP A 107 -3.66 -9.39 10.30
C ASP A 107 -3.37 -10.87 10.59
N ARG A 108 -4.38 -11.73 10.37
CA ARG A 108 -4.33 -13.18 10.59
C ARG A 108 -4.77 -13.95 9.36
N ARG A 109 -4.40 -15.22 9.33
CA ARG A 109 -4.78 -16.14 8.26
C ARG A 109 -6.29 -16.31 8.19
N MET A 110 -6.90 -15.74 7.15
CA MET A 110 -8.36 -15.76 6.92
C MET A 110 -8.71 -16.14 5.48
N GLY A 111 -7.73 -16.53 4.66
CA GLY A 111 -7.96 -16.81 3.24
C GLY A 111 -8.05 -15.53 2.40
N VAL A 112 -7.46 -14.43 2.87
CA VAL A 112 -7.43 -13.13 2.17
C VAL A 112 -6.12 -12.92 1.39
N TYR A 113 -5.48 -14.01 0.98
CA TYR A 113 -4.30 -13.98 0.12
C TYR A 113 -4.69 -13.68 -1.34
N GLU A 114 -3.69 -13.50 -2.21
CA GLU A 114 -3.83 -13.10 -3.62
C GLU A 114 -4.31 -11.66 -3.81
N TYR A 115 -5.57 -11.44 -4.18
CA TYR A 115 -6.06 -10.12 -4.59
C TYR A 115 -7.24 -9.64 -3.74
N PRO A 116 -7.06 -9.44 -2.42
CA PRO A 116 -8.16 -9.06 -1.54
C PRO A 116 -8.72 -7.68 -1.89
N ILE A 117 -10.05 -7.57 -1.96
CA ILE A 117 -10.78 -6.35 -2.36
C ILE A 117 -10.39 -5.12 -1.52
N GLU A 118 -10.11 -5.30 -0.22
CA GLU A 118 -9.68 -4.24 0.68
C GLU A 118 -8.38 -3.59 0.19
N ILE A 119 -7.35 -4.40 -0.09
CA ILE A 119 -6.08 -3.90 -0.63
C ILE A 119 -6.28 -3.27 -2.00
N GLN A 120 -7.06 -3.88 -2.91
CA GLN A 120 -7.25 -3.31 -4.25
C GLN A 120 -7.98 -1.97 -4.20
N ALA A 121 -8.96 -1.81 -3.31
CA ALA A 121 -9.68 -0.56 -3.10
C ALA A 121 -8.78 0.52 -2.49
N LEU A 122 -7.99 0.18 -1.46
CA LEU A 122 -7.02 1.10 -0.85
C LEU A 122 -5.94 1.50 -1.85
N PHE A 123 -5.42 0.56 -2.63
CA PHE A 123 -4.44 0.81 -3.68
C PHE A 123 -5.01 1.77 -4.73
N PHE A 124 -6.22 1.51 -5.23
CA PHE A 124 -6.90 2.40 -6.18
C PHE A 124 -7.07 3.82 -5.61
N MET A 125 -7.48 3.94 -4.34
CA MET A 125 -7.63 5.25 -3.69
C MET A 125 -6.27 5.96 -3.51
N ALA A 126 -5.25 5.25 -3.04
CA ALA A 126 -3.92 5.79 -2.83
C ALA A 126 -3.29 6.28 -4.14
N LEU A 127 -3.48 5.56 -5.26
CA LEU A 127 -3.06 6.01 -6.60
C LEU A 127 -3.74 7.33 -6.99
N ARG A 128 -5.05 7.48 -6.75
CA ARG A 128 -5.77 8.73 -7.02
C ARG A 128 -5.31 9.87 -6.12
N CYS A 129 -5.07 9.60 -4.85
CA CYS A 129 -4.53 10.57 -3.90
C CYS A 129 -3.12 10.99 -4.29
N ALA A 130 -2.27 10.07 -4.74
CA ALA A 130 -0.92 10.36 -5.19
C ALA A 130 -0.90 11.29 -6.41
N LEU A 131 -1.77 11.09 -7.41
CA LEU A 131 -1.89 12.02 -8.55
C LEU A 131 -2.22 13.45 -8.11
N TYR A 132 -2.95 13.62 -7.01
CA TYR A 132 -3.26 14.94 -6.45
C TYR A 132 -2.08 15.54 -5.67
N LEU A 133 -1.26 14.70 -5.04
CA LEU A 133 -0.18 15.13 -4.13
C LEU A 133 1.19 15.29 -4.82
N LEU A 134 1.44 14.62 -5.93
CA LEU A 134 2.73 14.65 -6.62
C LEU A 134 3.01 16.02 -7.23
N LYS A 135 4.26 16.48 -7.13
CA LYS A 135 4.71 17.69 -7.81
C LYS A 135 4.76 17.50 -9.32
N ASN A 136 4.60 18.61 -10.05
CA ASN A 136 4.71 18.66 -11.51
C ASN A 136 6.17 18.80 -12.00
N ASP A 137 7.12 18.19 -11.30
CA ASP A 137 8.51 18.05 -11.75
C ASP A 137 8.67 16.81 -12.65
N ASP A 138 9.85 16.61 -13.24
CA ASP A 138 10.04 15.54 -14.22
C ASP A 138 9.91 14.14 -13.59
N GLU A 139 10.42 13.95 -12.36
CA GLU A 139 10.21 12.71 -11.58
C GLU A 139 8.72 12.46 -11.27
N GLY A 140 8.00 13.52 -10.90
CA GLY A 140 6.57 13.46 -10.60
C GLY A 140 5.72 13.13 -11.82
N LYS A 141 6.06 13.69 -12.99
CA LYS A 141 5.38 13.38 -14.27
C LYS A 141 5.55 11.91 -14.67
N GLU A 142 6.77 11.38 -14.60
CA GLU A 142 7.02 9.97 -14.90
C GLU A 142 6.22 9.05 -13.97
N CYS A 143 6.21 9.37 -12.68
CA CYS A 143 5.43 8.63 -11.68
C CYS A 143 3.92 8.73 -11.97
N ALA A 144 3.42 9.92 -12.29
CA ALA A 144 2.02 10.16 -12.63
C ALA A 144 1.56 9.40 -13.87
N ASP A 145 2.41 9.26 -14.88
CA ASP A 145 2.12 8.46 -16.08
C ASP A 145 1.96 6.98 -15.75
N ARG A 146 2.84 6.43 -14.91
CA ARG A 146 2.74 5.04 -14.43
C ARG A 146 1.47 4.83 -13.61
N ILE A 147 1.16 5.77 -12.71
CA ILE A 147 -0.07 5.74 -11.92
C ILE A 147 -1.31 5.76 -12.82
N SER A 148 -1.35 6.64 -13.82
CA SER A 148 -2.50 6.78 -14.73
C SER A 148 -2.75 5.51 -15.53
N LYS A 149 -1.69 4.87 -16.07
CA LYS A 149 -1.78 3.58 -16.75
C LYS A 149 -2.32 2.50 -15.81
N ARG A 150 -1.80 2.42 -14.58
CA ARG A 150 -2.26 1.43 -13.58
C ARG A 150 -3.72 1.66 -13.17
N LEU A 151 -4.12 2.91 -12.93
CA LEU A 151 -5.50 3.25 -12.57
C LEU A 151 -6.49 2.85 -13.66
N HIS A 152 -6.13 3.04 -14.93
CA HIS A 152 -6.98 2.61 -16.05
C HIS A 152 -7.16 1.09 -16.06
N ALA A 153 -6.06 0.33 -16.00
CA ALA A 153 -6.10 -1.12 -15.99
C ALA A 153 -6.84 -1.68 -14.76
N LEU A 154 -6.57 -1.13 -13.58
CA LEU A 154 -7.23 -1.53 -12.33
C LEU A 154 -8.72 -1.18 -12.35
N SER A 155 -9.11 -0.01 -12.85
CA SER A 155 -10.52 0.36 -12.98
C SER A 155 -11.28 -0.60 -13.89
N TYR A 156 -10.70 -0.98 -15.03
CA TYR A 156 -11.31 -1.94 -15.93
C TYR A 156 -11.44 -3.32 -15.26
N HIS A 157 -10.36 -3.79 -14.64
CA HIS A 157 -10.31 -5.12 -14.03
C HIS A 157 -11.29 -5.26 -12.86
N MET A 158 -11.27 -4.30 -11.92
CA MET A 158 -12.16 -4.32 -10.76
C MET A 158 -13.64 -4.29 -11.17
N ARG A 159 -14.01 -3.44 -12.13
CA ARG A 159 -15.41 -3.34 -12.58
C ARG A 159 -15.88 -4.56 -13.38
N SER A 160 -14.97 -5.21 -14.11
CA SER A 160 -15.31 -6.35 -14.97
C SER A 160 -15.34 -7.68 -14.22
N PHE A 161 -14.40 -7.88 -13.28
CA PHE A 161 -14.14 -9.20 -12.68
C PHE A 161 -14.49 -9.28 -11.19
N PHE A 162 -14.46 -8.16 -10.44
CA PHE A 162 -14.81 -8.16 -9.01
C PHE A 162 -16.29 -7.80 -8.77
N TRP A 163 -16.98 -7.23 -9.75
CA TRP A 163 -18.39 -6.91 -9.63
C TRP A 163 -19.26 -8.17 -9.71
N LEU A 164 -20.16 -8.32 -8.74
CA LEU A 164 -21.09 -9.44 -8.66
C LEU A 164 -22.50 -8.94 -8.34
N ASP A 165 -23.36 -8.96 -9.34
CA ASP A 165 -24.80 -8.80 -9.19
C ASP A 165 -25.53 -10.11 -9.58
N ILE A 166 -26.86 -10.13 -9.49
CA ILE A 166 -27.66 -11.33 -9.80
C ILE A 166 -27.45 -11.78 -11.25
N LYS A 167 -27.23 -10.86 -12.19
CA LYS A 167 -27.00 -11.19 -13.59
C LYS A 167 -25.62 -11.82 -13.76
N GLN A 168 -24.57 -11.19 -13.26
CA GLN A 168 -23.20 -11.72 -13.32
C GLN A 168 -23.08 -13.08 -12.63
N LEU A 169 -23.75 -13.26 -11.48
CA LEU A 169 -23.80 -14.54 -10.79
C LEU A 169 -24.45 -15.64 -11.65
N ASN A 170 -25.53 -15.30 -12.36
CA ASN A 170 -26.20 -16.22 -13.27
C ASN A 170 -25.35 -16.59 -14.49
N ASP A 171 -24.56 -15.64 -15.00
CA ASP A 171 -23.63 -15.86 -16.10
C ASP A 171 -22.48 -16.78 -15.64
N ILE A 172 -21.87 -16.51 -14.49
CA ILE A 172 -20.82 -17.35 -13.87
C ILE A 172 -21.33 -18.77 -13.62
N TYR A 173 -22.55 -18.92 -13.10
CA TYR A 173 -23.15 -20.25 -12.86
C TYR A 173 -23.28 -21.09 -14.15
N ARG A 174 -23.37 -20.43 -15.32
CA ARG A 174 -23.48 -21.08 -16.64
C ARG A 174 -22.15 -21.19 -17.37
N TYR A 175 -21.03 -20.82 -16.74
CA TYR A 175 -19.72 -20.97 -17.35
C TYR A 175 -19.45 -22.43 -17.70
N LYS A 176 -19.00 -22.65 -18.93
CA LYS A 176 -18.52 -23.96 -19.36
C LYS A 176 -17.11 -24.13 -18.80
N THR A 177 -16.91 -25.20 -18.05
CA THR A 177 -15.58 -25.73 -17.79
C THR A 177 -15.18 -26.61 -18.96
N GLU A 178 -13.86 -26.82 -19.13
CA GLU A 178 -13.34 -27.87 -20.02
C GLU A 178 -13.88 -29.26 -19.66
#